data_AF-A0A2P2FJQ2-F1
#
_entry.id   AF-A0A2P2FJQ2-F1
#
_cell.length_a   1.000
_cell.length_b   1.000
_cell.length_c   1.000
_cell.angle_alpha   90.00
_cell.angle_beta   90.00
_cell.angle_gamma   90.00
#
_symmetry.space_group_name_H-M   'P 1'
#
loop_
_entity.id
_entity.type
_entity.pdbx_description
1 polymer ?
#
loop_
_entity_poly.entity_id
_entity_poly.type
_entity_poly.pdbx_seq_one_letter_code
_entity_poly.pdbx_strand_id
1 'polypeptide(L)'
;MVPAEAAAGDIWAFFALVLMPDIAYWRYPNPPGDRVLATDLTRHVFGRLWWRAQLVHEPGESEPYAALGILGEAAFDQIYARRKALGGSPYLVKGILKVWRDLDRTGMDERDLLRDFLKRLLRLAPFMAFDALDERQLNAELWRTARDSVRALSG
;
A
#
# COMPACT_ATOMS: atom_id res chain seq x y z
N MET A 1 -1.21 -18.89 -5.87
CA MET A 1 -2.41 -18.03 -5.86
C MET A 1 -2.17 -16.88 -6.82
N VAL A 2 -3.00 -16.76 -7.84
CA VAL A 2 -2.94 -15.64 -8.79
C VAL A 2 -3.83 -14.47 -8.30
N PRO A 3 -3.63 -13.22 -8.76
CA PRO A 3 -4.43 -12.08 -8.32
C PRO A 3 -5.94 -12.25 -8.46
N ALA A 4 -6.39 -12.96 -9.49
CA ALA A 4 -7.82 -13.24 -9.69
C ALA A 4 -8.40 -14.12 -8.56
N GLU A 5 -7.68 -15.15 -8.13
CA GLU A 5 -8.07 -15.99 -6.99
C GLU A 5 -8.00 -15.18 -5.69
N ALA A 6 -6.92 -14.43 -5.49
CA ALA A 6 -6.71 -13.59 -4.31
C ALA A 6 -7.72 -12.43 -4.17
N ALA A 7 -8.52 -12.15 -5.21
CA ALA A 7 -9.61 -11.20 -5.15
C ALA A 7 -10.90 -11.81 -4.55
N ALA A 8 -11.02 -13.13 -4.49
CA ALA A 8 -12.17 -13.82 -3.88
C ALA A 8 -12.07 -13.76 -2.34
N GLY A 9 -13.03 -13.10 -1.70
CA GLY A 9 -13.08 -12.96 -0.24
C GLY A 9 -13.18 -14.31 0.49
N ASP A 10 -13.86 -15.27 -0.14
CA ASP A 10 -14.20 -16.59 0.37
C ASP A 10 -12.93 -17.39 0.74
N ILE A 11 -11.88 -17.27 -0.08
CA ILE A 11 -10.58 -17.90 0.17
C ILE A 11 -9.95 -17.33 1.45
N TRP A 12 -10.04 -16.02 1.64
CA TRP A 12 -9.50 -15.35 2.82
C TRP A 12 -10.30 -15.68 4.08
N ALA A 13 -11.63 -15.74 3.97
CA ALA A 13 -12.49 -16.16 5.05
C ALA A 13 -12.21 -17.62 5.46
N PHE A 14 -12.00 -18.51 4.49
CA PHE A 14 -11.58 -19.88 4.75
C PHE A 14 -10.25 -19.94 5.51
N PHE A 15 -9.25 -19.13 5.12
CA PHE A 15 -8.00 -19.06 5.87
C PHE A 15 -8.19 -18.56 7.30
N ALA A 16 -8.99 -17.51 7.52
CA ALA A 16 -9.18 -16.91 8.83
C ALA A 16 -10.09 -17.69 9.77
N LEU A 17 -11.03 -18.49 9.25
CA LEU A 17 -12.04 -19.19 10.04
C LEU A 17 -11.85 -20.69 10.12
N VAL A 18 -11.14 -21.29 9.15
CA VAL A 18 -10.97 -22.76 9.06
C VAL A 18 -9.52 -23.17 9.13
N LEU A 19 -8.65 -22.63 8.25
CA LEU A 19 -7.28 -23.13 8.14
C LEU A 19 -6.36 -22.65 9.26
N MET A 20 -6.43 -21.36 9.61
CA MET A 20 -5.53 -20.73 10.59
C MET A 20 -6.28 -19.76 11.53
N PRO A 21 -7.37 -20.20 12.19
CA PRO A 21 -8.13 -19.33 13.09
C PRO A 21 -7.30 -18.91 14.32
N ASP A 22 -6.46 -19.79 14.83
CA ASP A 22 -5.53 -19.50 15.93
C ASP A 22 -4.60 -18.32 15.63
N ILE A 23 -4.03 -18.25 14.41
CA ILE A 23 -3.17 -17.13 13.99
C ILE A 23 -3.98 -15.85 13.84
N ALA A 24 -5.18 -15.93 13.26
CA ALA A 24 -6.07 -14.79 13.06
C ALA A 24 -6.46 -14.15 14.40
N TYR A 25 -6.87 -14.97 15.37
CA TYR A 25 -7.28 -14.53 16.71
C TYR A 25 -6.09 -14.22 17.63
N TRP A 26 -4.92 -14.85 17.44
CA TRP A 26 -3.69 -14.41 18.13
C TRP A 26 -3.32 -12.98 17.74
N ARG A 27 -3.35 -12.68 16.44
CA ARG A 27 -3.01 -11.35 15.93
C ARG A 27 -4.07 -10.31 16.30
N TYR A 28 -5.33 -10.70 16.29
CA TYR A 28 -6.46 -9.84 16.65
C TYR A 28 -7.40 -10.59 17.61
N PRO A 29 -7.17 -10.48 18.94
CA PRO A 29 -7.91 -11.26 19.95
C PRO A 29 -9.45 -11.17 19.86
N ASN A 30 -9.96 -10.00 19.46
CA ASN A 30 -11.38 -9.78 19.19
C ASN A 30 -11.52 -9.10 17.82
N PRO A 31 -11.43 -9.86 16.71
CA PRO A 31 -11.40 -9.26 15.39
C PRO A 31 -12.81 -8.77 15.02
N PRO A 32 -12.96 -7.54 14.52
CA PRO A 32 -14.20 -7.15 13.85
C PRO A 32 -14.44 -8.04 12.63
N GLY A 33 -15.70 -8.18 12.22
CA GLY A 33 -16.09 -9.15 11.18
C GLY A 33 -15.34 -8.98 9.85
N ASP A 34 -15.03 -7.75 9.45
CA ASP A 34 -14.26 -7.46 8.22
C ASP A 34 -12.85 -8.08 8.22
N ARG A 35 -12.25 -8.29 9.40
CA ARG A 35 -10.91 -8.86 9.55
C ARG A 35 -10.85 -10.37 9.29
N VAL A 36 -11.97 -11.07 9.40
CA VAL A 36 -12.04 -12.54 9.26
C VAL A 36 -13.04 -13.03 8.21
N LEU A 37 -14.04 -12.22 7.84
CA LEU A 37 -15.02 -12.54 6.79
C LEU A 37 -14.62 -12.02 5.41
N ALA A 38 -13.55 -11.23 5.34
CA ALA A 38 -13.01 -10.68 4.09
C ALA A 38 -14.00 -9.81 3.28
N THR A 39 -14.96 -9.18 3.96
CA THR A 39 -15.86 -8.18 3.35
C THR A 39 -15.10 -6.94 2.86
N ASP A 40 -13.94 -6.65 3.44
CA ASP A 40 -12.97 -5.67 2.96
C ASP A 40 -11.55 -6.26 3.00
N LEU A 41 -11.03 -6.61 1.82
CA LEU A 41 -9.66 -7.16 1.67
C LEU A 41 -8.57 -6.19 2.13
N THR A 42 -8.86 -4.89 2.21
CA THR A 42 -7.92 -3.90 2.75
C THR A 42 -7.74 -3.99 4.26
N ARG A 43 -8.65 -4.69 4.94
CA ARG A 43 -8.68 -4.83 6.41
C ARG A 43 -8.51 -6.27 6.88
N HIS A 44 -8.75 -7.23 5.99
CA HIS A 44 -8.66 -8.65 6.28
C HIS A 44 -7.27 -9.07 6.80
N VAL A 45 -7.21 -9.92 7.83
CA VAL A 45 -5.99 -10.29 8.56
C VAL A 45 -4.87 -10.85 7.66
N PHE A 46 -5.22 -11.70 6.69
CA PHE A 46 -4.27 -12.30 5.75
C PHE A 46 -4.26 -11.61 4.38
N GLY A 47 -5.42 -11.42 3.76
CA GLY A 47 -5.55 -10.76 2.45
C GLY A 47 -4.75 -9.47 2.29
N ARG A 48 -4.76 -8.57 3.28
CA ARG A 48 -3.98 -7.33 3.19
C ARG A 48 -2.46 -7.56 3.16
N LEU A 49 -1.96 -8.57 3.86
CA LEU A 49 -0.55 -8.94 3.82
C LEU A 49 -0.16 -9.47 2.44
N TRP A 50 -0.99 -10.34 1.88
CA TRP A 50 -0.76 -10.91 0.57
C TRP A 50 -0.76 -9.82 -0.51
N TRP A 51 -1.74 -8.92 -0.49
CA TRP A 51 -1.80 -7.81 -1.45
C TRP A 51 -0.63 -6.85 -1.31
N ARG A 52 -0.18 -6.59 -0.07
CA ARG A 52 1.04 -5.80 0.17
C ARG A 52 2.27 -6.44 -0.47
N ALA A 53 2.46 -7.76 -0.31
CA ALA A 53 3.55 -8.48 -0.96
C ALA A 53 3.41 -8.48 -2.49
N GLN A 54 2.20 -8.71 -3.00
CA GLN A 54 1.92 -8.76 -4.43
C GLN A 54 2.20 -7.44 -5.15
N LEU A 55 1.85 -6.30 -4.54
CA LEU A 55 2.03 -4.98 -5.14
C LEU A 55 3.50 -4.58 -5.29
N VAL A 56 4.37 -5.10 -4.42
CA VAL A 56 5.79 -4.73 -4.40
C VAL A 56 6.70 -5.80 -4.98
N HIS A 57 6.16 -6.95 -5.38
CA HIS A 57 6.94 -8.08 -5.89
C HIS A 57 7.74 -7.70 -7.16
N GLU A 58 9.06 -7.91 -7.12
CA GLU A 58 9.98 -7.69 -8.23
C GLU A 58 10.57 -9.02 -8.72
N PRO A 59 9.95 -9.64 -9.75
CA PRO A 59 10.44 -10.92 -10.26
C PRO A 59 11.82 -10.73 -10.90
N GLY A 60 12.76 -11.60 -10.56
CA GLY A 60 14.13 -11.58 -11.11
C GLY A 60 15.17 -10.91 -10.20
N GLU A 61 14.75 -10.24 -9.13
CA GLU A 61 15.66 -9.72 -8.11
C GLU A 61 16.08 -10.81 -7.12
N SER A 62 17.27 -10.66 -6.51
CA SER A 62 17.75 -11.58 -5.47
C SER A 62 16.89 -11.55 -4.21
N GLU A 63 16.30 -10.38 -3.90
CA GLU A 63 15.32 -10.18 -2.83
C GLU A 63 14.01 -9.58 -3.41
N PRO A 64 13.11 -10.42 -3.98
CA PRO A 64 11.91 -9.94 -4.69
C PRO A 64 10.91 -9.12 -3.86
N TYR A 65 11.07 -9.11 -2.53
CA TYR A 65 10.19 -8.42 -1.58
C TYR A 65 10.93 -7.36 -0.74
N ALA A 66 12.15 -6.97 -1.11
CA ALA A 66 12.94 -5.99 -0.35
C ALA A 66 12.18 -4.68 -0.07
N ALA A 67 11.30 -4.26 -1.00
CA ALA A 67 10.46 -3.08 -0.87
C ALA A 67 9.44 -3.14 0.30
N LEU A 68 9.16 -4.33 0.86
CA LEU A 68 8.39 -4.45 2.11
C LEU A 68 9.08 -3.79 3.30
N GLY A 69 10.41 -3.64 3.27
CA GLY A 69 11.20 -2.97 4.29
C GLY A 69 11.14 -1.44 4.25
N ILE A 70 10.65 -0.84 3.15
CA ILE A 70 10.61 0.63 2.98
C ILE A 70 9.51 1.25 3.85
N LEU A 71 8.33 0.64 3.86
CA LEU A 71 7.19 1.08 4.66
C LEU A 71 6.78 -0.02 5.63
N GLY A 72 6.65 0.32 6.90
CA GLY A 72 5.96 -0.49 7.87
C GLY A 72 4.50 -0.76 7.45
N GLU A 73 3.91 -1.82 8.01
CA GLU A 73 2.56 -2.27 7.65
C GLU A 73 1.51 -1.15 7.73
N ALA A 74 1.49 -0.39 8.82
CA ALA A 74 0.52 0.69 9.03
C ALA A 74 0.66 1.85 8.03
N ALA A 75 1.88 2.10 7.52
CA ALA A 75 2.12 3.11 6.52
C ALA A 75 1.66 2.62 5.12
N PHE A 76 1.94 1.36 4.80
CA PHE A 76 1.46 0.75 3.56
C PHE A 76 -0.08 0.69 3.50
N ASP A 77 -0.75 0.45 4.63
CA ASP A 77 -2.22 0.48 4.69
C ASP A 77 -2.79 1.81 4.22
N GLN A 78 -2.08 2.92 4.42
CA GLN A 78 -2.54 4.21 3.92
C GLN A 78 -2.60 4.22 2.38
N ILE A 79 -1.64 3.57 1.72
CA ILE A 79 -1.65 3.41 0.26
C ILE A 79 -2.76 2.43 -0.14
N TYR A 80 -2.82 1.27 0.51
CA TYR A 80 -3.73 0.20 0.13
C TYR A 80 -5.20 0.53 0.37
N ALA A 81 -5.52 1.26 1.45
CA ALA A 81 -6.87 1.80 1.69
C ALA A 81 -7.36 2.73 0.57
N ARG A 82 -6.44 3.23 -0.27
CA ARG A 82 -6.72 4.07 -1.45
C ARG A 82 -6.66 3.26 -2.75
N ARG A 83 -6.88 1.93 -2.71
CA ARG A 83 -6.74 1.00 -3.85
C ARG A 83 -7.44 1.41 -5.14
N LYS A 84 -8.57 2.13 -5.08
CA LYS A 84 -9.29 2.56 -6.29
C LYS A 84 -8.53 3.61 -7.10
N ALA A 85 -7.66 4.39 -6.45
CA ALA A 85 -6.94 5.50 -7.10
C ALA A 85 -5.42 5.35 -7.07
N LEU A 86 -4.86 4.75 -6.00
CA LEU A 86 -3.41 4.65 -5.79
C LEU A 86 -2.94 3.21 -5.59
N GLY A 87 -3.54 2.49 -4.64
CA GLY A 87 -3.06 1.17 -4.19
C GLY A 87 -3.43 -0.02 -5.08
N GLY A 88 -3.97 0.21 -6.28
CA GLY A 88 -4.37 -0.83 -7.23
C GLY A 88 -3.32 -1.13 -8.31
N SER A 89 -2.34 -0.24 -8.49
CA SER A 89 -1.31 -0.37 -9.51
C SER A 89 0.05 -0.68 -8.87
N PRO A 90 0.67 -1.84 -9.17
CA PRO A 90 2.04 -2.13 -8.75
C PRO A 90 3.03 -1.06 -9.22
N TYR A 91 2.84 -0.52 -10.42
CA TYR A 91 3.71 0.50 -11.01
C TYR A 91 3.70 1.79 -10.18
N LEU A 92 2.50 2.30 -9.86
CA LEU A 92 2.35 3.49 -9.01
C LEU A 92 2.83 3.25 -7.58
N VAL A 93 2.49 2.10 -6.98
CA VAL A 93 2.90 1.77 -5.60
C VAL A 93 4.42 1.69 -5.49
N LYS A 94 5.11 1.02 -6.44
CA LYS A 94 6.58 0.96 -6.46
C LYS A 94 7.20 2.35 -6.67
N GLY A 95 6.63 3.17 -7.55
CA GLY A 95 7.04 4.56 -7.71
C GLY A 95 6.96 5.36 -6.41
N ILE A 96 5.84 5.25 -5.68
CA ILE A 96 5.64 5.91 -4.38
C ILE A 96 6.70 5.43 -3.38
N LEU A 97 6.96 4.12 -3.31
CA LEU A 97 7.97 3.55 -2.41
C LEU A 97 9.39 4.02 -2.75
N LYS A 98 9.75 4.09 -4.04
CA LYS A 98 11.04 4.60 -4.50
C LYS A 98 11.27 6.04 -4.06
N VAL A 99 10.29 6.92 -4.30
CA VAL A 99 10.35 8.32 -3.83
C VAL A 99 10.40 8.39 -2.32
N TRP A 100 9.57 7.63 -1.62
CA TRP A 100 9.50 7.62 -0.15
C TRP A 100 10.84 7.23 0.49
N ARG A 101 11.51 6.21 -0.05
CA ARG A 101 12.81 5.74 0.43
C ARG A 101 13.87 6.85 0.38
N ASP A 102 13.88 7.61 -0.71
CA ASP A 102 14.93 8.58 -1.03
C ASP A 102 14.59 10.01 -0.56
N LEU A 103 13.35 10.24 -0.08
CA LEU A 103 12.90 11.54 0.42
C LEU A 103 13.57 11.87 1.75
N ASP A 104 14.12 13.09 1.86
CA ASP A 104 14.56 13.64 3.14
C ASP A 104 13.33 14.01 3.99
N ARG A 105 13.27 13.37 5.15
CA ARG A 105 12.14 13.42 6.10
C ARG A 105 12.62 13.87 7.47
N THR A 106 13.84 14.37 7.58
CA THR A 106 14.49 14.74 8.84
C THR A 106 13.65 15.75 9.60
N GLY A 107 13.35 15.46 10.87
CA GLY A 107 12.59 16.34 11.75
C GLY A 107 11.08 16.37 11.50
N MET A 108 10.54 15.52 10.63
CA MET A 108 9.10 15.48 10.31
C MET A 108 8.43 14.23 10.89
N ASP A 109 7.14 14.32 11.20
CA ASP A 109 6.32 13.14 11.48
C ASP A 109 6.05 12.39 10.16
N GLU A 110 6.62 11.18 10.04
CA GLU A 110 6.53 10.37 8.82
C GLU A 110 5.08 10.02 8.46
N ARG A 111 4.22 9.82 9.46
CA ARG A 111 2.83 9.42 9.23
C ARG A 111 2.05 10.58 8.62
N ASP A 112 2.22 11.78 9.14
CA ASP A 112 1.59 13.00 8.66
C ASP A 112 2.11 13.41 7.28
N LEU A 113 3.43 13.27 7.05
CA LEU A 113 4.03 13.50 5.75
C LEU A 113 3.52 12.53 4.69
N LEU A 114 3.50 11.23 4.98
CA LEU A 114 2.94 10.23 4.05
C LEU A 114 1.45 10.52 3.78
N ARG A 115 0.69 10.85 4.82
CA ARG A 115 -0.73 11.17 4.68
C ARG A 115 -0.95 12.39 3.79
N ASP A 116 -0.16 13.46 3.94
CA ASP A 116 -0.24 14.65 3.09
C ASP A 116 0.14 14.32 1.63
N PHE A 117 1.24 13.58 1.43
CA PHE A 117 1.69 13.14 0.12
C PHE A 117 0.62 12.35 -0.62
N LEU A 118 0.04 11.33 0.03
CA LEU A 118 -1.02 10.51 -0.56
C LEU A 118 -2.32 11.31 -0.79
N LYS A 119 -2.64 12.29 0.05
CA LYS A 119 -3.80 13.19 -0.17
C LYS A 119 -3.61 14.02 -1.43
N ARG A 120 -2.40 14.53 -1.69
CA ARG A 120 -2.11 15.30 -2.91
C ARG A 120 -2.19 14.43 -4.15
N LEU A 121 -1.63 13.22 -4.13
CA LEU A 121 -1.80 12.26 -5.23
C LEU A 121 -3.27 11.93 -5.48
N LEU A 122 -4.06 11.71 -4.43
CA LEU A 122 -5.51 11.50 -4.55
C LEU A 122 -6.24 12.66 -5.23
N ARG A 123 -5.81 13.91 -4.98
CA ARG A 123 -6.38 15.10 -5.62
C ARG A 123 -6.02 15.20 -7.10
N LEU A 124 -4.90 14.62 -7.51
CA LEU A 124 -4.46 14.58 -8.91
C LEU A 124 -5.11 13.42 -9.69
N ALA A 125 -5.43 12.31 -9.03
CA ALA A 125 -5.96 11.10 -9.67
C ALA A 125 -7.18 11.31 -10.61
N PRO A 126 -8.13 12.24 -10.36
CA PRO A 126 -9.22 12.52 -11.30
C PRO A 126 -8.77 13.19 -12.61
N PHE A 127 -7.61 13.84 -12.60
CA PHE A 127 -7.08 14.62 -13.73
C PHE A 127 -5.90 13.93 -14.42
N MET A 128 -5.35 12.89 -13.80
CA MET A 128 -4.12 12.24 -14.24
C MET A 128 -4.24 10.72 -14.11
N ALA A 129 -4.11 10.03 -15.23
CA ALA A 129 -3.96 8.59 -15.26
C ALA A 129 -2.48 8.23 -15.03
N PHE A 130 -2.10 7.99 -13.77
CA PHE A 130 -0.71 7.67 -13.40
C PHE A 130 -0.15 6.46 -14.17
N ASP A 131 -0.99 5.46 -14.45
CA ASP A 131 -0.59 4.26 -15.20
C ASP A 131 -0.32 4.52 -16.69
N ALA A 132 -0.74 5.68 -17.21
CA ALA A 132 -0.44 6.08 -18.59
C ALA A 132 0.86 6.91 -18.70
N LEU A 133 1.46 7.30 -17.58
CA LEU A 133 2.72 8.03 -17.56
C LEU A 133 3.90 7.09 -17.75
N ASP A 134 4.88 7.50 -18.55
CA ASP A 134 6.17 6.82 -18.60
C ASP A 134 6.92 6.96 -17.26
N GLU A 135 7.98 6.15 -17.07
CA GLU A 135 8.68 6.11 -15.78
C GLU A 135 9.25 7.47 -15.37
N ARG A 136 9.76 8.23 -16.35
CA ARG A 136 10.35 9.54 -16.08
C ARG A 136 9.26 10.55 -15.67
N GLN A 137 8.13 10.55 -16.36
CA GLN A 137 6.98 11.40 -16.07
C GLN A 137 6.39 11.07 -14.70
N LEU A 138 6.14 9.79 -14.41
CA LEU A 138 5.63 9.35 -13.13
C LEU A 138 6.58 9.75 -12.00
N ASN A 139 7.88 9.46 -12.14
CA ASN A 139 8.86 9.78 -11.13
C ASN A 139 8.95 11.30 -10.88
N ALA A 140 8.94 12.11 -11.94
CA ALA A 140 8.94 13.56 -11.81
C ALA A 140 7.70 14.09 -11.06
N GLU A 141 6.52 13.54 -11.33
CA GLU A 141 5.28 13.90 -10.66
C GLU A 141 5.27 13.51 -9.18
N LEU A 142 5.71 12.29 -8.87
CA LEU A 142 5.80 11.80 -7.50
C LEU A 142 6.77 12.65 -6.68
N TRP A 143 7.96 12.96 -7.22
CA TRP A 143 8.92 13.85 -6.57
C TRP A 143 8.42 15.28 -6.42
N ARG A 144 7.67 15.81 -7.39
CA ARG A 144 7.05 17.13 -7.28
C ARG A 144 6.07 17.13 -6.10
N THR A 145 5.15 16.17 -6.09
CA THR A 145 4.13 16.07 -5.05
C THR A 145 4.73 15.83 -3.66
N ALA A 146 5.74 14.97 -3.54
CA ALA A 146 6.40 14.69 -2.27
C ALA A 146 7.13 15.93 -1.71
N ARG A 147 7.81 16.70 -2.57
CA ARG A 147 8.46 17.97 -2.16
C ARG A 147 7.47 19.03 -1.73
N ASP A 148 6.29 19.07 -2.36
CA ASP A 148 5.23 19.98 -1.93
C ASP A 148 4.68 19.60 -0.55
N SER A 149 4.63 18.31 -0.21
CA SER A 149 4.30 17.86 1.15
C SER A 149 5.36 18.24 2.17
N VAL A 150 6.65 18.05 1.85
CA VAL A 150 7.77 18.50 2.72
C VAL A 150 7.68 20.00 3.00
N ARG A 151 7.50 20.82 1.96
CA ARG A 151 7.38 22.28 2.11
C ARG A 151 6.20 22.68 2.98
N ALA A 152 5.07 21.99 2.85
CA ALA A 152 3.86 22.29 3.61
C ALA A 152 3.95 21.93 5.10
N LEU A 153 4.87 21.03 5.48
CA LEU A 153 5.05 20.57 6.86
C LEU A 153 6.33 21.12 7.51
N SER A 154 7.18 21.80 6.75
CA SER A 154 8.43 22.41 7.22
C SER A 154 8.27 23.90 7.58
N GLY A 155 7.09 24.49 7.34
CA GLY A 155 6.74 25.87 7.70
C GLY A 155 5.60 25.89 8.71
#